data_AF-A0A1B6K2C6-F1
#
_entry.id   AF-A0A1B6K2C6-F1
#
_cell.length_a   1.000
_cell.length_b   1.000
_cell.length_c   1.000
_cell.angle_alpha   90.00
_cell.angle_beta   90.00
_cell.angle_gamma   90.00
#
_symmetry.space_group_name_H-M   'P 1'
#
loop_
_entity.id
_entity.type
_entity.pdbx_description
1 polymer ?
#
loop_
_entity_poly.entity_id
_entity_poly.type
_entity_poly.pdbx_seq_one_letter_code
_entity_poly.pdbx_strand_id
1 'polypeptide(L)'
;VNGVVIAYTVIVAEDDTKNASGLEMPSWRDVQAYSIWPPYQVMERYNPFKNSSIEDLTIGAENCEGIPSGYCNGPLKPGTTYRVKIRAFTTPDKFTDTYYSFPITTDNDNTAMVVGVGIPVVMLIVLVLTIVLIRRRNNFAKRTTENRVGDNMSLPDSIIETSRP
;
A
#
# COMPACT_ATOMS: atom_id res chain seq x y z
N VAL A 1 4.48 -6.27 48.91
CA VAL A 1 4.36 -7.59 48.24
C VAL A 1 3.68 -7.35 46.90
N ASN A 2 4.33 -7.69 45.79
CA ASN A 2 3.73 -7.52 44.47
C ASN A 2 2.72 -8.67 44.25
N GLY A 3 1.50 -8.33 43.84
CA GLY A 3 0.45 -9.31 43.54
C GLY A 3 0.72 -10.08 42.25
N VAL A 4 0.01 -11.18 42.05
CA VAL A 4 0.03 -11.93 40.78
C VAL A 4 -0.48 -11.04 39.65
N VAL A 5 0.13 -11.14 38.47
CA VAL A 5 -0.38 -10.45 37.28
C VAL A 5 -1.61 -11.17 36.76
N ILE A 6 -2.73 -10.46 36.68
CA ILE A 6 -4.04 -11.01 36.32
C ILE A 6 -4.44 -10.71 34.88
N ALA A 7 -3.83 -9.70 34.25
CA ALA A 7 -4.13 -9.29 32.88
C ALA A 7 -2.99 -8.44 32.30
N TYR A 8 -2.95 -8.36 30.98
CA TYR A 8 -2.02 -7.58 30.18
C TYR A 8 -2.80 -6.77 29.13
N THR A 9 -2.19 -5.71 28.66
CA THR A 9 -2.57 -5.02 27.42
C THR A 9 -1.34 -4.42 26.76
N VAL A 10 -1.50 -3.95 25.53
CA VAL A 10 -0.44 -3.39 24.70
C VAL A 10 -0.73 -1.91 24.46
N ILE A 11 0.30 -1.09 24.64
CA ILE A 11 0.26 0.36 24.41
C ILE A 11 1.22 0.69 23.27
N VAL A 12 0.72 1.45 22.30
CA VAL A 12 1.44 1.89 21.11
C VAL A 12 1.50 3.41 21.12
N ALA A 13 2.64 3.99 20.72
CA ALA A 13 2.82 5.43 20.63
C ALA A 13 3.66 5.80 19.41
N GLU A 14 3.22 6.83 18.68
CA GLU A 14 4.07 7.54 17.72
C GLU A 14 4.95 8.57 18.45
N ASP A 15 4.37 9.26 19.44
CA ASP A 15 5.06 10.16 20.36
C ASP A 15 5.07 9.57 21.79
N ASP A 16 6.18 8.96 22.19
CA ASP A 16 6.38 8.37 23.52
C ASP A 16 6.66 9.40 24.62
N THR A 17 6.72 10.70 24.30
CA THR A 17 6.89 11.77 25.29
C THR A 17 5.58 12.17 25.97
N LYS A 18 4.43 11.76 25.42
CA LYS A 18 3.11 12.05 25.98
C LYS A 18 2.79 11.13 27.15
N ASN A 19 1.91 11.61 28.03
CA ASN A 19 1.53 10.88 29.22
C ASN A 19 0.80 9.58 28.87
N ALA A 20 1.26 8.48 29.45
CA ALA A 20 0.65 7.16 29.34
C ALA A 20 0.35 6.58 30.72
N SER A 21 0.33 7.38 31.80
CA SER A 21 0.13 6.90 33.18
C SER A 21 -1.34 6.78 33.59
N GLY A 22 -2.29 7.07 32.69
CA GLY A 22 -3.72 6.92 32.97
C GLY A 22 -4.14 5.45 33.08
N LEU A 23 -5.10 5.15 33.97
CA LEU A 23 -5.72 3.82 34.05
C LEU A 23 -6.55 3.51 32.81
N GLU A 24 -7.30 4.51 32.33
CA GLU A 24 -7.93 4.52 31.02
C GLU A 24 -6.97 5.18 30.03
N MET A 25 -6.80 4.53 28.89
CA MET A 25 -5.94 5.00 27.81
C MET A 25 -6.82 5.39 26.63
N PRO A 26 -6.36 6.31 25.76
CA PRO A 26 -7.00 6.51 24.47
C PRO A 26 -7.11 5.21 23.69
N SER A 27 -8.18 5.04 22.93
CA SER A 27 -8.35 3.97 21.95
C SER A 27 -7.73 4.34 20.60
N TRP A 28 -7.62 3.35 19.71
CA TRP A 28 -7.22 3.59 18.32
C TRP A 28 -8.10 4.65 17.63
N ARG A 29 -9.40 4.69 17.96
CA ARG A 29 -10.35 5.65 17.39
C ARG A 29 -10.08 7.07 17.90
N ASP A 30 -9.75 7.21 19.18
CA ASP A 30 -9.47 8.52 19.79
C ASP A 30 -8.24 9.17 19.19
N VAL A 31 -7.21 8.37 18.88
CA VAL A 31 -5.97 8.90 18.30
C VAL A 31 -6.10 9.31 16.84
N GLN A 32 -7.16 8.89 16.13
CA GLN A 32 -7.40 9.31 14.73
C GLN A 32 -7.58 10.83 14.57
N ALA A 33 -7.99 11.52 15.63
CA ALA A 33 -8.12 12.99 15.62
C ALA A 33 -6.76 13.73 15.63
N TYR A 34 -5.65 13.01 15.83
CA TYR A 34 -4.32 13.60 15.98
C TYR A 34 -3.43 13.29 14.77
N SER A 35 -2.66 14.29 14.35
CA SER A 35 -1.65 14.11 13.30
C SER A 35 -0.48 13.24 13.73
N ILE A 36 -0.10 13.31 15.02
CA ILE A 36 0.91 12.46 15.67
C ILE A 36 0.20 11.73 16.81
N TRP A 37 0.20 10.40 16.78
CA TRP A 37 -0.59 9.61 17.73
C TRP A 37 0.07 9.55 19.12
N PRO A 38 -0.58 10.05 20.18
CA PRO A 38 -0.12 9.84 21.55
C PRO A 38 -0.25 8.35 21.93
N PRO A 39 0.30 7.92 23.08
CA PRO A 39 0.15 6.56 23.57
C PRO A 39 -1.32 6.16 23.69
N TYR A 40 -1.66 5.02 23.09
CA TYR A 40 -3.02 4.47 23.08
C TYR A 40 -2.99 2.96 23.28
N GLN A 41 -4.08 2.42 23.79
CA GLN A 41 -4.23 1.00 24.03
C GLN A 41 -4.90 0.33 22.83
N VAL A 42 -4.32 -0.77 22.35
CA VAL A 42 -4.80 -1.45 21.14
C VAL A 42 -5.87 -2.50 21.40
N MET A 43 -5.99 -3.00 22.64
CA MET A 43 -6.89 -4.12 22.94
C MET A 43 -7.36 -4.13 24.38
N GLU A 44 -8.46 -4.81 24.63
CA GLU A 44 -8.95 -5.06 25.98
C GLU A 44 -7.97 -5.86 26.83
N ARG A 45 -8.08 -5.72 28.14
CA ARG A 45 -7.21 -6.39 29.10
C ARG A 45 -7.51 -7.89 29.12
N TYR A 46 -6.51 -8.74 28.90
CA TYR A 46 -6.68 -10.19 28.97
C TYR A 46 -5.42 -10.90 29.48
N ASN A 47 -5.52 -12.17 29.85
CA ASN A 47 -4.37 -12.95 30.32
C ASN A 47 -4.07 -14.10 29.37
N PRO A 48 -3.06 -13.97 28.49
CA PRO A 48 -2.70 -15.03 27.56
C PRO A 48 -1.96 -16.20 28.23
N PHE A 49 -1.43 -16.01 29.44
CA PHE A 49 -0.54 -16.97 30.09
C PHE A 49 -1.24 -17.96 31.03
N LYS A 50 -2.56 -18.14 30.88
CA LYS A 50 -3.30 -19.12 31.68
C LYS A 50 -2.89 -20.56 31.33
N ASN A 51 -2.69 -20.84 30.04
CA ASN A 51 -2.38 -22.17 29.51
C ASN A 51 -1.17 -22.18 28.57
N SER A 52 -0.56 -21.02 28.30
CA SER A 52 0.59 -20.86 27.42
C SER A 52 1.68 -20.04 28.11
N SER A 53 2.93 -20.22 27.70
CA SER A 53 4.04 -19.36 28.11
C SER A 53 4.38 -18.29 27.07
N ILE A 54 3.80 -18.37 25.87
CA ILE A 54 4.08 -17.50 24.72
C ILE A 54 2.77 -17.04 24.11
N GLU A 55 2.73 -15.78 23.68
CA GLU A 55 1.63 -15.16 22.97
C GLU A 55 2.18 -14.36 21.79
N ASP A 56 1.64 -14.60 20.60
CA ASP A 56 1.97 -13.85 19.39
C ASP A 56 0.85 -12.87 19.07
N LEU A 57 1.20 -11.59 18.88
CA LEU A 57 0.25 -10.53 18.54
C LEU A 57 0.77 -9.65 17.40
N THR A 58 -0.03 -9.50 16.37
CA THR A 58 0.20 -8.54 15.29
C THR A 58 -0.55 -7.24 15.58
N ILE A 59 0.16 -6.13 15.75
CA ILE A 59 -0.42 -4.81 15.98
C ILE A 59 -0.91 -4.23 14.65
N GLY A 60 -2.11 -3.66 14.65
CA GLY A 60 -2.74 -3.02 13.50
C GLY A 60 -3.36 -3.96 12.48
N ALA A 61 -3.77 -5.16 12.92
CA ALA A 61 -4.32 -6.19 12.04
C ALA A 61 -5.85 -6.19 11.92
N GLU A 62 -6.57 -5.45 12.78
CA GLU A 62 -8.03 -5.47 12.82
C GLU A 62 -8.64 -4.37 11.94
N ASN A 63 -9.79 -4.67 11.32
CA ASN A 63 -10.63 -3.64 10.74
C ASN A 63 -11.58 -3.10 11.82
N CYS A 64 -11.35 -1.85 12.26
CA CYS A 64 -12.17 -1.18 13.27
C CYS A 64 -13.39 -0.45 12.71
N GLU A 65 -13.71 -0.63 11.42
CA GLU A 65 -14.97 -0.16 10.84
C GLU A 65 -16.16 -0.83 11.54
N GLY A 66 -17.14 -0.03 11.98
CA GLY A 66 -18.34 -0.54 12.64
C GLY A 66 -18.20 -0.90 14.13
N ILE A 67 -17.02 -0.74 14.74
CA ILE A 67 -16.85 -0.87 16.20
C ILE A 67 -16.98 0.52 16.85
N PRO A 68 -18.15 0.87 17.43
CA PRO A 68 -18.42 2.24 17.84
C PRO A 68 -17.66 2.67 19.10
N SER A 69 -17.22 1.72 19.93
CA SER A 69 -16.62 1.97 21.23
C SER A 69 -15.68 0.84 21.64
N GLY A 70 -14.80 1.13 22.61
CA GLY A 70 -13.83 0.19 23.17
C GLY A 70 -12.48 0.23 22.46
N TYR A 71 -11.58 -0.65 22.90
CA TYR A 71 -10.29 -0.81 22.26
C TYR A 71 -10.38 -1.71 21.03
N CYS A 72 -9.67 -1.33 19.97
CA CYS A 72 -9.61 -2.07 18.72
C CYS A 72 -8.20 -1.94 18.13
N ASN A 73 -7.67 -3.03 17.59
CA ASN A 73 -6.30 -3.13 17.11
C ASN A 73 -6.21 -2.67 15.63
N GLY A 74 -6.66 -1.45 15.39
CA GLY A 74 -6.82 -0.88 14.05
C GLY A 74 -5.52 -0.55 13.33
N PRO A 75 -5.58 -0.38 11.99
CA PRO A 75 -4.40 -0.23 11.16
C PRO A 75 -3.52 0.94 11.58
N LEU A 76 -2.21 0.73 11.50
CA LEU A 76 -1.19 1.75 11.77
C LEU A 76 -1.01 2.65 10.54
N LYS A 77 -0.48 3.86 10.75
CA LYS A 77 -0.09 4.72 9.63
C LYS A 77 1.08 4.09 8.87
N PRO A 78 1.11 4.16 7.54
CA PRO A 78 2.27 3.75 6.75
C PRO A 78 3.46 4.69 6.98
N GLY A 79 4.68 4.18 6.79
CA GLY A 79 5.92 4.96 6.87
C GLY A 79 6.18 5.66 8.21
N THR A 80 5.52 5.19 9.27
CA THR A 80 5.48 5.88 10.57
C THR A 80 6.22 5.06 11.61
N THR A 81 6.98 5.74 12.46
CA THR A 81 7.76 5.11 13.52
C THR A 81 6.95 5.07 14.81
N TYR A 82 6.83 3.87 15.37
CA TYR A 82 6.11 3.61 16.60
C TYR A 82 7.03 2.98 17.65
N ARG A 83 6.62 3.11 18.91
CA ARG A 83 7.19 2.39 20.05
C ARG A 83 6.06 1.69 20.80
N VAL A 84 6.38 0.52 21.33
CA VAL A 84 5.40 -0.33 22.01
C VAL A 84 5.86 -0.63 23.42
N LYS A 85 4.93 -0.71 24.35
CA LYS A 85 5.18 -1.23 25.70
C LYS A 85 4.03 -2.11 26.17
N ILE A 86 4.32 -2.99 27.11
CA ILE A 86 3.34 -3.87 27.71
C ILE A 86 2.93 -3.30 29.05
N ARG A 87 1.63 -3.31 29.32
CA ARG A 87 1.08 -2.97 30.63
C ARG A 87 0.56 -4.23 31.30
N ALA A 88 1.05 -4.50 32.50
CA ALA A 88 0.65 -5.63 33.34
C ALA A 88 -0.20 -5.15 34.52
N PHE A 89 -1.33 -5.79 34.78
CA PHE A 89 -2.26 -5.45 35.86
C PHE A 89 -2.20 -6.49 36.98
N THR A 90 -2.15 -6.03 38.23
CA THR A 90 -2.28 -6.90 39.42
C THR A 90 -3.67 -6.82 40.03
N THR A 91 -4.37 -5.71 39.80
CA THR A 91 -5.78 -5.47 40.19
C THR A 91 -6.45 -4.64 39.09
N PRO A 92 -7.78 -4.43 39.11
CA PRO A 92 -8.46 -3.62 38.09
C PRO A 92 -7.94 -2.18 37.95
N ASP A 93 -7.33 -1.65 39.01
CA ASP A 93 -6.87 -0.26 39.17
C ASP A 93 -5.35 -0.10 39.27
N LYS A 94 -4.59 -1.19 39.47
CA LYS A 94 -3.13 -1.14 39.64
C LYS A 94 -2.41 -1.88 38.53
N PHE A 95 -1.46 -1.19 37.93
CA PHE A 95 -0.67 -1.69 36.83
C PHE A 95 0.78 -1.23 36.90
N THR A 96 1.61 -1.85 36.09
CA THR A 96 2.98 -1.42 35.82
C THR A 96 3.28 -1.66 34.35
N ASP A 97 4.02 -0.73 33.77
CA ASP A 97 4.40 -0.79 32.37
C ASP A 97 5.85 -1.24 32.24
N THR A 98 6.15 -1.92 31.14
CA THR A 98 7.54 -2.10 30.69
C THR A 98 8.10 -0.76 30.18
N TYR A 99 9.41 -0.72 29.97
CA TYR A 99 9.99 0.30 29.10
C TYR A 99 9.47 0.14 27.67
N TYR A 100 9.51 1.23 26.92
CA TYR A 100 9.25 1.20 25.48
C TYR A 100 10.28 0.33 24.75
N SER A 101 9.81 -0.30 23.68
CA SER A 101 10.65 -0.97 22.71
C SER A 101 11.61 0.02 22.03
N PHE A 102 12.55 -0.53 21.28
CA PHE A 102 13.23 0.23 20.23
C PHE A 102 12.18 0.76 19.21
N PRO A 103 12.47 1.85 18.48
CA PRO A 103 11.59 2.37 17.45
C PRO A 103 11.41 1.35 16.31
N ILE A 104 10.17 1.15 15.88
CA ILE A 104 9.79 0.24 14.80
C ILE A 104 9.03 1.05 13.76
N THR A 105 9.44 0.97 12.50
CA THR A 105 8.83 1.75 11.41
C THR A 105 7.96 0.84 10.55
N THR A 106 6.74 1.28 10.25
CA THR A 106 5.84 0.59 9.31
C THR A 106 6.27 0.82 7.87
N ASP A 107 5.89 -0.10 6.99
CA ASP A 107 6.15 0.04 5.55
C ASP A 107 5.41 1.26 4.96
N ASN A 108 5.99 1.84 3.90
CA ASN A 108 5.38 2.94 3.18
C ASN A 108 4.22 2.46 2.31
N ASP A 109 3.13 3.22 2.29
CA ASP A 109 2.04 3.01 1.35
C ASP A 109 2.36 3.69 0.02
N ASN A 110 2.85 2.89 -0.92
CA ASN A 110 3.21 3.35 -2.26
C ASN A 110 2.01 3.34 -3.22
N THR A 111 0.82 2.95 -2.77
CA THR A 111 -0.37 2.79 -3.62
C THR A 111 -0.72 4.09 -4.35
N ALA A 112 -0.70 5.21 -3.63
CA ALA A 112 -0.98 6.52 -4.22
C ALA A 112 0.04 6.91 -5.29
N MET A 113 1.33 6.60 -5.08
CA MET A 113 2.38 6.88 -6.08
C MET A 113 2.22 5.99 -7.32
N VAL A 114 1.92 4.70 -7.12
CA VAL A 114 1.71 3.75 -8.22
C VAL A 114 0.50 4.16 -9.05
N VAL A 115 -0.62 4.50 -8.41
CA VAL A 115 -1.84 4.91 -9.11
C VAL A 115 -1.68 6.29 -9.76
N GLY A 116 -1.11 7.26 -9.04
CA GLY A 116 -1.01 8.64 -9.51
C GLY A 116 0.08 8.90 -10.55
N VAL A 117 1.18 8.14 -10.52
CA VAL A 117 2.32 8.34 -11.43
C VAL A 117 2.56 7.11 -12.29
N GLY A 118 2.57 5.91 -11.69
CA GLY A 118 2.87 4.66 -12.39
C GLY A 118 1.91 4.40 -13.55
N ILE A 119 0.61 4.40 -13.28
CA ILE A 119 -0.42 4.09 -14.29
C ILE A 119 -0.40 5.11 -15.46
N PRO A 120 -0.41 6.44 -15.24
CA PRO A 120 -0.37 7.41 -16.33
C PRO A 120 0.90 7.31 -17.19
N VAL A 121 2.07 7.09 -16.57
CA VAL A 121 3.34 6.95 -17.30
C VAL A 121 3.30 5.71 -18.20
N VAL A 122 2.81 4.58 -17.69
CA VAL A 122 2.66 3.36 -18.50
C VAL A 122 1.69 3.58 -19.66
N MET A 123 0.56 4.26 -19.42
CA MET A 123 -0.40 4.59 -20.48
C MET A 123 0.20 5.47 -21.58
N LEU A 124 1.01 6.47 -21.21
CA LEU A 124 1.72 7.33 -22.17
C LEU A 124 2.74 6.54 -23.00
N ILE A 125 3.49 5.63 -22.38
CA ILE A 125 4.45 4.78 -23.10
C ILE A 125 3.73 3.91 -24.12
N VAL A 126 2.61 3.27 -23.74
CA VAL A 126 1.80 2.46 -24.66
C VAL A 126 1.25 3.31 -25.82
N LEU A 127 0.77 4.52 -25.54
CA LEU A 127 0.29 5.44 -26.58
C LEU A 127 1.40 5.85 -27.56
N VAL A 128 2.60 6.16 -27.06
CA VAL A 128 3.74 6.48 -27.93
C VAL A 128 4.13 5.27 -28.78
N LEU A 129 4.20 4.07 -28.19
CA LEU A 129 4.53 2.84 -28.91
C LEU A 129 3.51 2.54 -30.02
N THR A 130 2.21 2.67 -29.73
CA THR A 130 1.15 2.47 -30.74
C THR A 130 1.26 3.47 -31.89
N ILE A 131 1.49 4.77 -31.61
CA ILE A 131 1.70 5.80 -32.64
C ILE A 131 2.93 5.48 -33.51
N VAL A 132 4.04 5.05 -32.88
CA VAL A 132 5.28 4.69 -33.61
C VAL A 132 5.04 3.47 -34.51
N LEU A 133 4.32 2.46 -34.03
CA LEU A 133 3.97 1.28 -34.82
C LEU A 133 3.08 1.62 -36.01
N ILE A 134 2.06 2.47 -35.81
CA ILE A 134 1.18 2.94 -36.89
C ILE A 134 1.99 3.73 -37.94
N ARG A 135 2.84 4.67 -37.51
CA ARG A 135 3.70 5.45 -38.43
C ARG A 135 4.66 4.57 -39.21
N ARG A 136 5.28 3.58 -38.57
CA ARG A 136 6.16 2.61 -39.25
C ARG A 136 5.41 1.80 -40.30
N ARG A 137 4.20 1.32 -40.00
CA ARG A 137 3.35 0.59 -40.97
C ARG A 137 2.97 1.48 -42.16
N ASN A 138 2.55 2.72 -41.92
CA ASN A 138 2.17 3.64 -42.98
C ASN A 138 3.35 4.02 -43.89
N ASN A 139 4.53 4.21 -43.32
CA ASN A 139 5.74 4.49 -44.10
C ASN A 139 6.17 3.30 -44.95
N PHE A 140 6.01 2.07 -44.45
CA PHE A 140 6.27 0.86 -45.24
C PHE A 140 5.27 0.70 -46.38
N ALA A 141 3.97 0.94 -46.12
CA ALA A 141 2.93 0.87 -47.14
C ALA A 141 3.13 1.91 -48.26
N LYS A 142 3.50 3.16 -47.93
CA LYS A 142 3.81 4.20 -48.93
C LYS A 142 4.95 3.80 -49.87
N ARG A 143 6.01 3.18 -49.35
CA ARG A 143 7.13 2.68 -50.18
C ARG A 143 6.67 1.60 -51.18
N THR A 144 5.65 0.82 -50.85
CA THR A 144 5.10 -0.20 -51.77
C THR A 144 4.17 0.40 -52.84
N THR A 145 3.51 1.53 -52.57
CA THR A 145 2.62 2.22 -53.51
C THR A 145 3.38 3.12 -54.49
N GLU A 146 4.43 3.83 -54.05
CA GLU A 146 5.28 4.62 -54.96
C GLU A 146 5.98 3.76 -56.02
N ASN A 147 6.43 2.56 -55.66
CA ASN A 147 6.99 1.60 -56.62
C ASN A 147 5.96 1.11 -57.66
N ARG A 148 4.65 1.25 -57.44
CA ARG A 148 3.60 0.79 -58.36
C ARG A 148 3.13 1.86 -59.36
N VAL A 149 3.37 3.14 -59.10
CA VAL A 149 2.95 4.25 -60.00
C VAL A 149 3.98 4.48 -61.12
N GLY A 150 5.17 3.86 -61.04
CA GLY A 150 6.23 3.97 -62.05
C GLY A 150 6.04 3.12 -63.32
N ASP A 151 5.06 2.21 -63.36
CA ASP A 151 4.86 1.29 -64.49
C ASP A 151 3.83 1.85 -65.48
N ASN A 152 4.15 2.97 -66.13
CA ASN A 152 3.48 3.38 -67.37
C ASN A 152 3.97 2.45 -68.50
N MET A 153 3.30 1.31 -68.63
CA MET A 153 3.56 0.28 -69.63
C MET A 153 3.13 0.78 -71.02
N SER A 154 4.06 1.37 -71.77
CA SER A 154 3.90 1.65 -73.20
C SER A 154 3.87 0.34 -73.99
N LEU A 155 2.73 0.01 -74.58
CA LEU A 155 2.58 -1.08 -75.54
C LEU A 155 3.31 -0.73 -76.85
N PRO A 156 4.15 -1.61 -77.43
CA PRO A 156 4.67 -1.40 -78.77
C PRO A 156 3.61 -1.78 -79.82
N ASP A 157 3.47 -0.95 -80.85
CA ASP A 157 2.63 -1.22 -82.01
C ASP A 157 3.08 -2.52 -82.70
N SER A 158 2.17 -3.49 -82.77
CA SER A 158 2.37 -4.71 -83.55
C SER A 158 2.17 -4.40 -85.04
N ILE A 159 3.25 -4.43 -85.81
CA ILE A 159 3.24 -4.37 -87.27
C ILE A 159 2.67 -5.69 -87.80
N ILE A 160 1.58 -5.62 -88.56
CA ILE A 160 0.99 -6.76 -89.28
C ILE A 160 1.65 -6.81 -90.66
N GLU A 161 2.61 -7.72 -90.88
CA GLU A 161 3.04 -8.08 -92.23
C GLU A 161 2.00 -9.03 -92.86
N THR A 162 1.23 -8.51 -93.80
CA THR A 162 0.45 -9.33 -94.72
C THR A 162 1.30 -9.63 -95.95
N SER A 163 1.69 -10.88 -96.17
CA SER A 163 2.21 -11.35 -97.46
C SER A 163 1.36 -12.49 -98.01
N ARG A 164 0.59 -12.17 -99.07
CA ARG A 164 0.13 -13.11 -100.09
C ARG A 164 0.96 -12.86 -101.36
N PRO A 165 1.21 -13.85 -102.23
CA PRO A 165 0.17 -14.49 -103.06
C PRO A 165 0.05 -16.01 -102.86
#